data_AF-A0A9P3PZ03-F1
#
_entry.id   AF-A0A9P3PZ03-F1
#
_cell.length_a   1.000
_cell.length_b   1.000
_cell.length_c   1.000
_cell.angle_alpha   90.00
_cell.angle_beta   90.00
_cell.angle_gamma   90.00
#
_symmetry.space_group_name_H-M   'P 1'
#
loop_
_entity.id
_entity.type
_entity.pdbx_description
1 polymer ?
#
loop_
_entity_poly.entity_id
_entity_poly.type
_entity_poly.pdbx_seq_one_letter_code
_entity_poly.pdbx_strand_id
1 'polypeptide(L)'
;MASVDTATLQAIANDLVQTFAAIVVETFFLAIHTVLIVQASRLLVRKGLTRVPLITLIVLLIMFGMALVMWGFDITSFVHEVQITLLHDPDAPLDAKYGVALKSVFHLAAVLDALHAYMSILGEAIVVSRVHASWGQTNRRWFVLLPPSLLFGSFVASLVLAYCVARLGTEIIDDTVAPGGQVYFLPRELGRSTEKLEG
;
A
#
# COMPACT_ATOMS: atom_id res chain seq x y z
N MET A 1 -1.34 21.08 31.00
CA MET A 1 -2.50 20.48 30.31
C MET A 1 -2.59 21.03 28.89
N ALA A 2 -2.75 22.35 28.67
CA ALA A 2 -2.85 22.93 27.32
C ALA A 2 -1.73 22.58 26.31
N SER A 3 -0.50 22.31 26.75
CA SER A 3 0.62 21.96 25.86
C SER A 3 0.56 20.52 25.32
N VAL A 4 -0.11 19.61 26.03
CA VAL A 4 -0.27 18.20 25.62
C VAL A 4 -1.32 18.12 24.52
N ASP A 5 -2.42 18.87 24.68
CA ASP A 5 -3.52 18.90 23.71
C ASP A 5 -3.06 19.49 22.36
N THR A 6 -2.20 20.51 22.37
CA THR A 6 -1.64 21.09 21.13
C THR A 6 -0.73 20.13 20.37
N ALA A 7 0.07 19.32 21.08
CA ALA A 7 0.99 18.38 20.45
C ALA A 7 0.24 17.22 19.79
N THR A 8 -0.77 16.67 20.47
CA THR A 8 -1.63 15.61 19.93
C THR A 8 -2.42 16.09 18.72
N LEU A 9 -2.97 17.30 18.79
CA LEU A 9 -3.73 17.88 17.66
C LEU A 9 -2.83 18.10 16.43
N GLN A 10 -1.59 18.53 16.63
CA GLN A 10 -0.63 18.70 15.55
C GLN A 10 -0.23 17.37 14.91
N ALA A 11 -0.06 16.31 15.71
CA ALA A 11 0.24 14.98 15.20
C ALA A 11 -0.90 14.44 14.32
N ILE A 12 -2.15 14.57 14.78
CA ILE A 12 -3.35 14.16 14.03
C ILE A 12 -3.47 14.96 12.72
N ALA A 13 -3.28 16.29 12.78
CA ALA A 13 -3.35 17.12 11.58
C ALA A 13 -2.30 16.73 10.52
N ASN A 14 -1.09 16.40 10.96
CA ASN A 14 -0.03 15.98 10.05
C ASN A 14 -0.33 14.62 9.40
N ASP A 15 -0.82 13.66 10.19
CA ASP A 15 -1.21 12.34 9.69
C ASP A 15 -2.35 12.43 8.66
N LEU A 16 -3.36 13.25 8.96
CA LEU A 16 -4.50 13.49 8.08
C LEU A 16 -4.09 14.10 6.73
N VAL A 17 -3.18 15.08 6.73
CA VAL A 17 -2.65 15.69 5.50
C VAL A 17 -1.84 14.66 4.70
N GLN A 18 -1.03 13.85 5.37
CA GLN A 18 -0.23 12.80 4.73
C GLN A 18 -1.13 11.75 4.08
N THR A 19 -2.13 11.25 4.80
CA THR A 19 -3.10 10.25 4.30
C THR A 19 -3.91 10.81 3.14
N PHE A 20 -4.36 12.06 3.23
CA PHE A 20 -5.06 12.73 2.12
C PHE A 20 -4.18 12.83 0.86
N ALA A 21 -2.92 13.26 1.02
CA ALA A 21 -1.99 13.34 -0.10
C ALA A 21 -1.74 11.96 -0.73
N ALA A 22 -1.63 10.90 0.07
CA ALA A 22 -1.49 9.53 -0.41
C ALA A 22 -2.69 9.09 -1.24
N ILE A 23 -3.93 9.31 -0.76
CA ILE A 23 -5.16 8.96 -1.48
C ILE A 23 -5.27 9.70 -2.81
N VAL A 24 -4.88 10.99 -2.87
CA VAL A 24 -4.88 11.76 -4.13
C VAL A 24 -3.92 11.15 -5.15
N VAL A 25 -2.72 10.81 -4.72
CA VAL A 25 -1.70 10.17 -5.59
C VAL A 25 -2.18 8.80 -6.05
N GLU A 26 -2.73 7.99 -5.16
CA GLU A 26 -3.28 6.67 -5.49
C GLU A 26 -4.41 6.77 -6.51
N THR A 27 -5.35 7.72 -6.32
CA THR A 27 -6.46 7.97 -7.25
C THR A 27 -5.95 8.32 -8.65
N PHE A 28 -4.87 9.10 -8.75
CA PHE A 28 -4.24 9.44 -10.02
C PHE A 28 -3.67 8.20 -10.72
N PHE A 29 -2.98 7.32 -9.99
CA PHE A 29 -2.48 6.05 -10.53
C PHE A 29 -3.63 5.12 -10.97
N LEU A 30 -4.71 5.06 -10.19
CA LEU A 30 -5.89 4.25 -10.51
C LEU A 30 -6.59 4.74 -11.78
N ALA A 31 -6.66 6.06 -11.99
CA ALA A 31 -7.16 6.64 -13.23
C ALA A 31 -6.30 6.25 -14.46
N ILE A 32 -4.97 6.33 -14.34
CA ILE A 32 -4.06 5.86 -15.40
C ILE A 32 -4.27 4.38 -15.68
N HIS A 33 -4.36 3.55 -14.64
CA HIS A 33 -4.58 2.10 -14.77
C HIS A 33 -5.89 1.80 -15.51
N THR A 34 -6.95 2.53 -15.18
CA THR A 34 -8.25 2.42 -15.85
C THR A 34 -8.14 2.72 -17.34
N VAL A 35 -7.45 3.81 -17.72
CA VAL A 35 -7.23 4.16 -19.13
C VAL A 35 -6.46 3.06 -19.85
N LEU A 36 -5.41 2.51 -19.24
CA LEU A 36 -4.61 1.43 -19.82
C LEU A 36 -5.44 0.17 -20.07
N ILE A 37 -6.31 -0.22 -19.12
CA ILE A 37 -7.19 -1.38 -19.27
C ILE A 37 -8.23 -1.17 -20.37
N VAL A 38 -8.82 0.02 -20.45
CA VAL A 38 -9.76 0.36 -21.51
C VAL A 38 -9.07 0.28 -22.87
N GLN A 39 -7.87 0.84 -23.01
CA GLN A 39 -7.10 0.78 -24.25
C GLN A 39 -6.70 -0.66 -24.61
N ALA A 40 -6.23 -1.44 -23.64
CA ALA A 40 -5.89 -2.86 -23.84
C ALA A 40 -7.11 -3.70 -24.26
N SER A 41 -8.26 -3.47 -23.63
CA SER A 41 -9.52 -4.12 -23.96
C SER A 41 -9.97 -3.75 -25.39
N ARG A 42 -9.91 -2.46 -25.75
CA ARG A 42 -10.26 -2.00 -27.11
C ARG A 42 -9.34 -2.58 -28.17
N LEU A 43 -8.03 -2.63 -27.89
CA LEU A 43 -7.05 -3.23 -28.79
C LEU A 43 -7.32 -4.72 -28.99
N LEU A 44 -7.66 -5.43 -27.91
CA LEU A 44 -7.97 -6.86 -27.95
C LEU A 44 -9.24 -7.15 -28.77
N VAL A 45 -10.31 -6.37 -28.55
CA VAL A 45 -11.55 -6.49 -29.32
C VAL A 45 -11.30 -6.23 -30.81
N ARG A 46 -10.45 -5.25 -31.15
CA ARG A 46 -10.13 -4.92 -32.56
C ARG A 46 -9.29 -5.99 -33.27
N LYS A 47 -8.36 -6.65 -32.58
CA LYS A 47 -7.47 -7.67 -33.19
C LYS A 47 -8.06 -9.09 -33.22
N GLY A 48 -9.23 -9.29 -32.63
CA GLY A 48 -9.85 -10.60 -32.50
C GLY A 48 -9.41 -11.34 -31.23
N LEU A 49 -10.35 -12.05 -30.62
CA LEU A 49 -10.14 -12.76 -29.35
C LEU A 49 -9.33 -14.04 -29.58
N THR A 50 -8.02 -13.95 -29.41
CA THR A 50 -7.16 -15.13 -29.24
C THR A 50 -7.01 -15.47 -27.75
N ARG A 51 -6.83 -16.75 -27.42
CA ARG A 51 -6.83 -17.22 -26.01
C ARG A 51 -5.75 -16.56 -25.15
N VAL A 52 -4.56 -16.33 -25.72
CA VAL A 52 -3.40 -15.78 -25.00
C VAL A 52 -3.62 -14.35 -24.50
N PRO A 53 -3.99 -13.36 -25.33
CA PRO A 53 -4.23 -12.01 -24.84
C PRO A 53 -5.50 -11.88 -23.99
N LEU A 54 -6.48 -12.78 -24.15
CA LEU A 54 -7.64 -12.84 -23.26
C LEU A 54 -7.24 -13.21 -21.83
N ILE A 55 -6.39 -14.21 -21.65
CA ILE A 55 -5.85 -14.58 -20.33
C ILE A 55 -5.12 -13.39 -19.71
N THR A 56 -4.28 -12.68 -20.48
CA THR A 56 -3.59 -11.50 -19.93
C THR A 56 -4.55 -10.38 -19.56
N LEU A 57 -5.60 -10.15 -20.34
CA LEU A 57 -6.61 -9.16 -19.98
C LEU A 57 -7.32 -9.53 -18.67
N ILE A 58 -7.64 -10.81 -18.46
CA ILE A 58 -8.23 -11.29 -17.21
C ILE A 58 -7.30 -11.03 -16.03
N VAL A 59 -6.00 -11.34 -16.16
CA VAL A 59 -5.03 -11.08 -15.08
C VAL A 59 -4.92 -9.57 -14.78
N LEU A 60 -4.89 -8.72 -15.81
CA LEU A 60 -4.89 -7.26 -15.62
C LEU A 60 -6.17 -6.76 -14.94
N LEU A 61 -7.33 -7.32 -15.27
CA LEU A 61 -8.59 -7.01 -14.60
C LEU A 61 -8.61 -7.45 -13.14
N ILE A 62 -8.03 -8.61 -12.83
CA ILE A 62 -7.88 -9.09 -11.45
C ILE A 62 -6.96 -8.15 -10.66
N MET A 63 -5.79 -7.79 -11.21
CA MET A 63 -4.88 -6.82 -10.58
C MET A 63 -5.58 -5.47 -10.36
N PHE A 64 -6.35 -5.00 -11.32
CA PHE A 64 -7.12 -3.76 -11.17
C PHE A 64 -8.20 -3.86 -10.10
N GLY A 65 -8.92 -4.97 -10.04
CA GLY A 65 -9.91 -5.22 -8.99
C GLY A 65 -9.28 -5.18 -7.60
N MET A 66 -8.10 -5.79 -7.44
CA MET A 66 -7.33 -5.76 -6.20
C MET A 66 -6.89 -4.34 -5.83
N ALA A 67 -6.41 -3.56 -6.80
CA ALA A 67 -6.07 -2.14 -6.59
C ALA A 67 -7.29 -1.30 -6.21
N LEU A 68 -8.45 -1.56 -6.82
CA LEU A 68 -9.71 -0.86 -6.50
C LEU A 68 -10.19 -1.16 -5.08
N VAL A 69 -10.03 -2.41 -4.63
CA VAL A 69 -10.34 -2.81 -3.25
C VAL A 69 -9.40 -2.10 -2.26
N MET A 70 -8.10 -2.04 -2.56
CA MET A 70 -7.09 -1.33 -1.74
C MET A 70 -7.44 0.15 -1.58
N TRP A 71 -7.72 0.84 -2.69
CA TRP A 71 -8.16 2.23 -2.69
C TRP A 71 -9.46 2.44 -1.89
N GLY A 72 -10.41 1.51 -2.00
CA GLY A 72 -11.64 1.55 -1.21
C GLY A 72 -11.37 1.46 0.30
N PHE A 73 -10.41 0.62 0.70
CA PHE A 73 -9.99 0.53 2.11
C PHE A 73 -9.37 1.83 2.61
N ASP A 74 -8.50 2.47 1.82
CA ASP A 74 -7.86 3.73 2.20
C ASP A 74 -8.88 4.86 2.41
N ILE A 75 -9.90 4.95 1.55
CA ILE A 75 -11.01 5.90 1.75
C ILE A 75 -11.79 5.59 3.02
N THR A 76 -12.14 4.32 3.28
CA THR A 76 -12.91 3.97 4.48
C THR A 76 -12.15 4.28 5.76
N SER A 77 -10.84 4.02 5.78
CA SER A 77 -9.96 4.35 6.90
C SER A 77 -9.89 5.86 7.14
N PHE A 78 -9.71 6.64 6.07
CA PHE A 78 -9.70 8.10 6.14
C PHE A 78 -11.02 8.66 6.68
N VAL A 79 -12.16 8.17 6.18
CA VAL A 79 -13.48 8.61 6.66
C VAL A 79 -13.67 8.27 8.13
N HIS A 80 -13.22 7.09 8.57
CA HIS A 80 -13.36 6.65 9.95
C HIS A 80 -12.48 7.49 10.91
N GLU A 81 -11.26 7.83 10.48
CA GLU A 81 -10.38 8.73 11.21
C GLU A 81 -11.01 10.12 11.38
N VAL A 82 -11.48 10.71 10.28
CA VAL A 82 -12.19 12.00 10.27
C VAL A 82 -13.41 11.98 11.20
N GLN A 83 -14.20 10.89 11.16
CA GLN A 83 -15.39 10.74 12.03
C GLN A 83 -15.02 10.68 13.51
N ILE A 84 -13.97 9.97 13.89
CA ILE A 84 -13.51 9.91 15.28
C ILE A 84 -13.01 11.28 15.73
N THR A 85 -12.20 11.97 14.90
CA THR A 85 -11.60 13.26 15.28
C THR A 85 -12.60 14.40 15.37
N LEU A 86 -13.60 14.45 14.47
CA LEU A 86 -14.52 15.59 14.36
C LEU A 86 -15.90 15.37 14.98
N LEU A 87 -16.40 14.13 15.09
CA LEU A 87 -17.83 13.87 15.33
C LEU A 87 -18.15 13.08 16.59
N HIS A 88 -17.21 12.36 17.20
CA HIS A 88 -17.57 11.32 18.17
C HIS A 88 -17.25 11.65 19.63
N ASP A 89 -18.25 12.16 20.35
CA ASP A 89 -18.38 12.31 21.82
C ASP A 89 -17.22 12.99 22.58
N PRO A 90 -17.40 14.23 23.07
CA PRO A 90 -16.40 14.89 23.93
C PRO A 90 -16.21 14.24 25.31
N ASP A 91 -17.11 13.34 25.74
CA ASP A 91 -17.20 12.88 27.13
C ASP A 91 -16.70 11.44 27.38
N ALA A 92 -16.31 10.70 26.34
CA ALA A 92 -15.78 9.34 26.48
C ALA A 92 -14.24 9.31 26.40
N PRO A 93 -13.54 8.47 27.20
CA PRO A 93 -12.09 8.39 27.15
C PRO A 93 -11.61 7.86 25.79
N LEU A 94 -10.90 8.71 25.04
CA LEU A 94 -10.40 8.46 23.68
C LEU A 94 -9.62 7.15 23.55
N ASP A 95 -8.86 6.76 24.58
CA ASP A 95 -7.98 5.59 24.56
C ASP A 95 -8.74 4.27 24.35
N ALA A 96 -9.93 4.14 24.92
CA ALA A 96 -10.73 2.91 24.80
C ALA A 96 -11.33 2.75 23.39
N LYS A 97 -11.68 3.86 22.73
CA LYS A 97 -12.22 3.86 21.36
C LYS A 97 -11.10 3.63 20.33
N TYR A 98 -9.93 4.23 20.56
CA TYR A 98 -8.76 4.07 19.71
C TYR A 98 -8.25 2.62 19.70
N GLY A 99 -8.24 1.92 20.84
CA GLY A 99 -7.79 0.52 20.93
C GLY A 99 -8.62 -0.48 20.11
N VAL A 100 -9.94 -0.29 20.02
CA VAL A 100 -10.83 -1.16 19.22
C VAL A 100 -10.66 -0.89 17.73
N ALA A 101 -10.54 0.39 17.33
CA ALA A 101 -10.25 0.77 15.96
C ALA A 101 -8.89 0.21 15.51
N LEU A 102 -7.85 0.31 16.37
CA LEU A 102 -6.52 -0.22 16.09
C LEU A 102 -6.54 -1.72 15.79
N LYS A 103 -7.26 -2.52 16.59
CA LYS A 103 -7.32 -3.97 16.41
C LYS A 103 -7.95 -4.35 15.06
N SER A 104 -8.93 -3.58 14.59
CA SER A 104 -9.51 -3.75 13.26
C SER A 104 -8.52 -3.34 12.17
N VAL A 105 -7.87 -2.19 12.32
CA VAL A 105 -6.84 -1.69 11.38
C VAL A 105 -5.68 -2.66 11.24
N PHE A 106 -5.20 -3.30 12.32
CA PHE A 106 -4.14 -4.30 12.25
C PHE A 106 -4.50 -5.52 11.40
N HIS A 107 -5.73 -6.03 11.55
CA HIS A 107 -6.18 -7.16 10.75
C HIS A 107 -6.34 -6.75 9.27
N LEU A 108 -6.80 -5.53 9.00
CA LEU A 108 -6.83 -4.97 7.66
C LEU A 108 -5.43 -4.78 7.07
N ALA A 109 -4.48 -4.28 7.85
CA ALA A 109 -3.11 -4.06 7.41
C ALA A 109 -2.44 -5.38 6.98
N ALA A 110 -2.65 -6.47 7.73
CA ALA A 110 -2.16 -7.79 7.35
C ALA A 110 -2.79 -8.30 6.04
N VAL A 111 -4.09 -8.04 5.83
CA VAL A 111 -4.78 -8.40 4.58
C VAL A 111 -4.27 -7.55 3.42
N LEU A 112 -4.05 -6.25 3.64
CA LEU A 112 -3.53 -5.31 2.64
C LEU A 112 -2.14 -5.72 2.18
N ASP A 113 -1.26 -6.09 3.11
CA ASP A 113 0.11 -6.54 2.83
C ASP A 113 0.12 -7.85 2.04
N ALA A 114 -0.76 -8.80 2.42
CA ALA A 114 -0.96 -10.03 1.64
C ALA A 114 -1.51 -9.75 0.23
N LEU A 115 -2.44 -8.79 0.09
CA LEU A 115 -2.99 -8.36 -1.20
C LEU A 115 -1.91 -7.74 -2.09
N HIS A 116 -1.04 -6.93 -1.48
CA HIS A 116 0.08 -6.27 -2.14
C HIS A 116 1.13 -7.29 -2.62
N ALA A 117 1.48 -8.27 -1.78
CA ALA A 117 2.37 -9.37 -2.16
C ALA A 117 1.80 -10.16 -3.36
N TYR A 118 0.50 -10.46 -3.35
CA TYR A 118 -0.15 -11.16 -4.45
C TYR A 118 -0.17 -10.34 -5.76
N MET A 119 -0.41 -9.02 -5.67
CA MET A 119 -0.29 -8.11 -6.80
C MET A 119 1.11 -8.12 -7.41
N SER A 120 2.16 -8.16 -6.59
CA SER A 120 3.54 -8.25 -7.09
C SER A 120 3.79 -9.55 -7.83
N ILE A 121 3.37 -10.69 -7.27
CA ILE A 121 3.51 -12.02 -7.90
C ILE A 121 2.80 -12.06 -9.26
N LEU A 122 1.57 -11.54 -9.34
CA LEU A 122 0.84 -11.48 -10.61
C LEU A 122 1.53 -10.58 -11.64
N GLY A 123 2.09 -9.45 -11.20
CA GLY A 123 2.86 -8.55 -12.06
C GLY A 123 4.07 -9.25 -12.68
N GLU A 124 4.83 -9.98 -11.88
CA GLU A 124 5.98 -10.76 -12.34
C GLU A 124 5.56 -11.87 -13.31
N ALA A 125 4.49 -12.60 -12.99
CA ALA A 125 3.97 -13.66 -13.85
C ALA A 125 3.63 -13.15 -15.26
N ILE A 126 3.05 -11.94 -15.38
CA ILE A 126 2.76 -11.31 -16.67
C ILE A 126 4.07 -11.01 -17.43
N VAL A 127 5.06 -10.43 -16.76
CA VAL A 127 6.34 -10.10 -17.40
C VAL A 127 7.06 -11.34 -17.87
N VAL A 128 7.15 -12.39 -17.04
CA VAL A 128 7.73 -13.67 -17.42
C VAL A 128 6.98 -14.30 -18.60
N SER A 129 5.65 -14.24 -18.61
CA SER A 129 4.86 -14.78 -19.73
C SER A 129 5.17 -14.07 -21.06
N ARG A 130 5.41 -12.75 -21.02
CA ARG A 130 5.75 -11.95 -22.20
C ARG A 130 7.18 -12.15 -22.65
N VAL A 131 8.11 -12.23 -21.71
CA VAL A 131 9.51 -12.60 -21.95
C VAL A 131 9.59 -13.96 -22.63
N HIS A 132 8.90 -14.97 -22.09
CA HIS A 132 8.87 -16.32 -22.66
C HIS A 132 8.28 -16.34 -24.07
N ALA A 133 7.17 -15.61 -24.31
CA ALA A 133 6.59 -15.48 -25.65
C ALA A 133 7.54 -14.80 -26.66
N SER A 134 8.34 -13.83 -26.20
CA SER A 134 9.29 -13.10 -27.05
C SER A 134 10.59 -13.87 -27.34
N TRP A 135 10.92 -14.87 -26.52
CA TRP A 135 12.17 -15.63 -26.63
C TRP A 135 12.28 -16.42 -27.94
N GLY A 136 11.14 -16.81 -28.54
CA GLY A 136 11.11 -17.54 -29.81
C GLY A 136 11.40 -16.69 -31.05
N GLN A 137 11.41 -15.35 -30.94
CA GLN A 137 11.29 -14.49 -32.13
C GLN A 137 12.45 -13.50 -32.35
N THR A 138 13.37 -13.30 -31.41
CA THR A 138 14.44 -12.27 -31.57
C THR A 138 15.80 -12.67 -30.97
N ASN A 139 16.89 -12.45 -31.72
CA ASN A 139 18.29 -12.73 -31.32
C ASN A 139 18.88 -11.73 -30.30
N ARG A 140 18.06 -10.88 -29.66
CA ARG A 140 18.50 -9.76 -28.80
C ARG A 140 18.11 -10.01 -27.34
N ARG A 141 18.76 -11.02 -26.74
CA ARG A 141 18.47 -11.55 -25.39
C ARG A 141 18.64 -10.55 -24.23
N TRP A 142 19.46 -9.52 -24.40
CA TRP A 142 19.79 -8.56 -23.32
C TRP A 142 18.64 -7.62 -22.93
N PHE A 143 17.84 -7.14 -23.89
CA PHE A 143 16.72 -6.24 -23.61
C PHE A 143 15.56 -6.93 -22.86
N VAL A 144 15.54 -8.26 -22.90
CA VAL A 144 14.51 -9.10 -22.29
C VAL A 144 14.73 -9.26 -20.76
N LEU A 145 15.96 -9.04 -20.28
CA LEU A 145 16.33 -9.15 -18.86
C LEU A 145 16.18 -7.85 -18.07
N LEU A 146 16.02 -6.72 -18.75
CA LEU A 146 15.89 -5.40 -18.12
C LEU A 146 14.59 -5.23 -17.32
N PRO A 147 13.40 -5.63 -17.83
CA PRO A 147 12.16 -5.50 -17.05
C PRO A 147 12.15 -6.38 -15.78
N PRO A 148 12.56 -7.66 -15.82
CA PRO A 148 12.62 -8.50 -14.62
C PRO A 148 13.55 -7.98 -13.53
N SER A 149 14.73 -7.45 -13.90
CA SER A 149 15.72 -6.98 -12.92
C SER A 149 15.27 -5.71 -12.20
N LEU A 150 14.64 -4.78 -12.90
CA LEU A 150 14.09 -3.56 -12.30
C LEU A 150 12.90 -3.88 -11.36
N LEU A 151 12.07 -4.85 -11.73
CA LEU A 151 10.93 -5.32 -10.93
C LEU A 151 11.37 -6.06 -9.67
N PHE A 152 12.40 -6.90 -9.77
CA PHE A 152 12.94 -7.61 -8.61
C PHE A 152 13.49 -6.63 -7.57
N GLY A 153 14.13 -5.54 -8.02
CA GLY A 153 14.56 -4.46 -7.13
C GLY A 153 13.39 -3.82 -6.38
N SER A 154 12.27 -3.57 -7.06
CA SER A 154 11.06 -3.02 -6.43
C SER A 154 10.43 -4.00 -5.44
N PHE A 155 10.40 -5.30 -5.75
CA PHE A 155 9.87 -6.33 -4.86
C PHE A 155 10.68 -6.47 -3.57
N VAL A 156 12.00 -6.50 -3.68
CA VAL A 156 12.91 -6.54 -2.53
C VAL A 156 12.74 -5.29 -1.67
N ALA A 157 12.61 -4.10 -2.27
CA ALA A 157 12.36 -2.87 -1.52
C ALA A 157 11.03 -2.93 -0.75
N SER A 158 9.95 -3.44 -1.36
CA SER A 158 8.67 -3.62 -0.69
C SER A 158 8.74 -4.62 0.47
N LEU A 159 9.45 -5.74 0.30
CA LEU A 159 9.64 -6.73 1.37
C LEU A 159 10.44 -6.19 2.55
N VAL A 160 11.48 -5.39 2.28
CA VAL A 160 12.26 -4.73 3.33
C VAL A 160 11.39 -3.75 4.09
N LEU A 161 10.55 -2.96 3.41
CA LEU A 161 9.61 -2.04 4.05
C LEU A 161 8.57 -2.79 4.90
N ALA A 162 7.98 -3.85 4.36
CA ALA A 162 7.01 -4.69 5.10
C ALA A 162 7.67 -5.34 6.32
N TYR A 163 8.89 -5.87 6.18
CA TYR A 163 9.66 -6.43 7.30
C TYR A 163 9.98 -5.38 8.36
N CYS A 164 10.38 -4.17 7.97
CA CYS A 164 10.59 -3.07 8.91
C CYS A 164 9.32 -2.74 9.69
N VAL A 165 8.17 -2.62 9.01
CA VAL A 165 6.88 -2.33 9.66
C VAL A 165 6.46 -3.47 10.58
N ALA A 166 6.58 -4.73 10.16
CA ALA A 166 6.23 -5.88 10.96
C ALA A 166 7.10 -6.00 12.22
N ARG A 167 8.41 -5.79 12.07
CA ARG A 167 9.36 -5.84 13.20
C ARG A 167 9.11 -4.71 14.20
N LEU A 168 8.88 -3.50 13.71
CA LEU A 168 8.51 -2.35 14.55
C LEU A 168 7.16 -2.59 15.25
N GLY A 169 6.20 -3.23 14.57
CA GLY A 169 4.91 -3.60 15.15
C GLY A 169 5.01 -4.66 16.26
N THR A 170 5.93 -5.63 16.12
CA THR A 170 6.13 -6.66 17.15
C THR A 170 6.85 -6.14 18.39
N GLU A 171 7.77 -5.17 18.24
CA GLU A 171 8.47 -4.55 19.38
C GLU A 171 7.49 -3.73 20.26
N ILE A 172 6.45 -3.13 19.67
CA ILE A 172 5.39 -2.42 20.43
C ILE A 172 4.53 -3.38 21.28
N ILE A 173 4.38 -4.64 20.84
CA ILE A 173 3.57 -5.65 21.55
C ILE A 173 4.34 -6.27 22.73
N ASP A 174 5.66 -6.37 22.65
CA ASP A 174 6.48 -6.88 23.76
C ASP A 174 6.58 -5.86 24.93
N ASP A 175 6.64 -4.56 24.63
CA ASP A 175 6.70 -3.51 25.66
C ASP A 175 5.33 -3.23 26.33
N THR A 176 4.22 -3.75 25.79
CA THR A 176 2.87 -3.61 26.37
C THR A 176 2.51 -4.67 27.41
N VAL A 177 3.43 -5.59 27.74
CA VAL A 177 3.33 -6.48 28.92
C VAL A 177 3.99 -5.84 30.16
N ALA A 178 4.00 -4.51 30.25
CA ALA A 178 4.20 -3.78 31.50
C ALA A 178 2.86 -3.19 31.96
N PRO A 179 2.36 -3.48 33.17
CA PRO A 179 1.05 -3.03 33.63
C PRO A 179 1.10 -1.52 33.90
N GLY A 180 0.71 -0.70 32.92
CA GLY A 180 0.51 0.74 33.07
C GLY A 180 1.18 1.66 32.06
N GLY A 181 1.71 1.17 30.93
CA GLY A 181 2.42 2.00 29.96
C GLY A 181 1.52 2.58 28.85
N GLN A 182 1.49 3.91 28.74
CA GLN A 182 0.96 4.63 27.57
C GLN A 182 1.62 4.15 26.27
N VAL A 183 0.80 3.88 25.25
CA VAL A 183 1.26 3.57 23.90
C VAL A 183 1.76 4.86 23.24
N TYR A 184 3.06 5.10 23.31
CA TYR A 184 3.70 6.15 22.52
C TYR A 184 3.88 5.65 21.09
N PHE A 185 3.00 6.09 20.19
CA PHE A 185 3.27 6.04 18.76
C PHE A 185 4.51 6.91 18.49
N LEU A 186 5.63 6.28 18.17
CA LEU A 186 6.79 6.97 17.63
C LEU A 186 6.41 7.53 16.26
N PRO A 187 6.41 8.86 16.04
CA PRO A 187 6.16 9.44 14.73
C PRO A 187 7.18 8.89 13.73
N ARG A 188 6.70 8.65 12.51
CA ARG A 188 7.38 8.08 11.34
C ARG A 188 8.58 8.89 10.81
N GLU A 189 9.20 9.72 11.66
CA GLU A 189 10.30 10.65 11.34
C GLU A 189 11.71 10.09 11.63
N LEU A 190 11.85 8.93 12.29
CA LEU A 190 13.19 8.38 12.57
C LEU A 190 13.87 7.68 11.37
N GLY A 191 13.17 7.49 10.25
CA GLY A 191 13.75 6.97 9.01
C GLY A 191 14.51 8.01 8.17
N ARG A 192 14.44 9.31 8.53
CA ARG A 192 15.05 10.41 7.75
C ARG A 192 16.35 10.96 8.38
N SER A 193 16.74 10.56 9.59
CA SER A 193 17.91 11.13 10.27
C SER A 193 19.22 10.35 10.12
N THR A 194 19.22 9.13 9.57
CA THR A 194 20.48 8.39 9.35
C THR A 194 21.21 8.76 8.06
N GLU A 195 20.59 9.53 7.16
CA GLU A 195 21.23 9.97 5.90
C GLU A 195 21.98 11.32 6.02
N LYS A 196 22.08 11.91 7.22
CA LYS A 196 22.74 13.21 7.43
C LYS A 196 24.04 13.16 8.24
N LEU A 197 24.59 11.97 8.53
CA LEU A 197 25.82 11.83 9.32
C LEU A 197 26.98 11.10 8.63
N GLU A 198 26.86 10.80 7.34
CA GLU A 198 28.01 10.40 6.50
C GLU A 198 28.20 11.40 5.36
N GLY A 199 28.77 12.56 5.71
CA GLY A 199 29.16 13.63 4.79
C GLY A 199 29.96 14.69 5.51
#